data_AF-A0A358D2L3-F1
#
_entry.id   AF-A0A358D2L3-F1
#
_cell.length_a   1.000
_cell.length_b   1.000
_cell.length_c   1.000
_cell.angle_alpha   90.00
_cell.angle_beta   90.00
_cell.angle_gamma   90.00
#
_symmetry.space_group_name_H-M   'P 1'
#
loop_
_entity.id
_entity.type
_entity.pdbx_description
1 polymer ?
#
loop_
_entity_poly.entity_id
_entity_poly.type
_entity_poly.pdbx_seq_one_letter_code
_entity_poly.pdbx_strand_id
1 'polypeptide(L)'
;MLKTLKFIGIAVVLLVVAVVLFGCFAPVFGGRQSLESLQRIESSPNFVDGEFVNAVPTSVRTVPHGKETSIMDWIFQAEDKNPSAPLPSEIFHPEDLTEGKFVWLGHATLLMKLNGLVIMTDPVFHRASPIPVFGSPFPIENPIPIDNLPIIDAVVISHDHYDHLDHKAVRWLADRVKHFFVPLGVKAHLVRWDVDPNAITEMDWYESEMHRNVQFTLAPARHFSGRGLWDRNATLWGSWIVSSDALNVYFSGDTGYSETFKEIGERYGPFDVAFIDSGAYNADWSQIHMMPEETVQASIDLAASVMVPIGWSKFDLALHPWDEPAIRLAKEAQIKDVDVASPLIGEVFDLEEYPQIRWWERVRAELMHLIHSTSS
;
A
#
# COMPACT_ATOMS: atom_id res chain seq x y z
N MET A 1 35.51 8.55 -36.28
CA MET A 1 35.84 8.24 -34.88
C MET A 1 35.69 9.46 -33.96
N LEU A 2 36.51 10.52 -34.07
CA LEU A 2 36.45 11.67 -33.14
C LEU A 2 35.09 12.41 -33.11
N LYS A 3 34.40 12.55 -34.26
CA LYS A 3 33.05 13.13 -34.31
C LYS A 3 32.02 12.25 -33.58
N THR A 4 32.08 10.93 -33.77
CA THR A 4 31.21 9.95 -33.09
C THR A 4 31.41 9.97 -31.58
N LEU A 5 32.66 10.00 -31.10
CA LEU A 5 32.97 10.13 -29.67
C LEU A 5 32.45 11.45 -29.09
N LYS A 6 32.52 12.56 -29.83
CA LYS A 6 31.92 13.84 -29.42
C LYS A 6 30.40 13.75 -29.29
N PHE A 7 29.71 13.12 -30.24
CA PHE A 7 28.26 12.92 -30.17
C PHE A 7 27.85 12.03 -28.99
N ILE A 8 28.59 10.94 -28.74
CA ILE A 8 28.37 10.07 -27.57
C ILE A 8 28.58 10.87 -26.28
N GLY A 9 29.66 11.64 -26.18
CA GLY A 9 29.93 12.48 -25.00
C GLY A 9 28.82 13.51 -24.75
N ILE A 10 28.32 14.18 -25.79
CA ILE A 10 27.18 15.11 -25.68
C ILE A 10 25.92 14.37 -25.24
N ALA A 11 25.62 13.20 -25.82
CA ALA A 11 24.45 12.41 -25.45
C ALA A 11 24.49 11.97 -23.97
N VAL A 12 25.65 11.54 -23.47
CA VAL A 12 25.84 11.19 -22.06
C VAL A 12 25.61 12.41 -21.15
N VAL A 13 26.18 13.57 -21.49
CA VAL A 13 25.97 14.79 -20.71
C VAL A 13 24.49 15.19 -20.70
N LEU A 14 23.81 15.15 -21.85
CA LEU A 14 22.38 15.45 -21.94
C LEU A 14 21.53 14.47 -21.11
N LEU A 15 21.88 13.18 -21.13
CA LEU A 15 21.21 12.17 -20.30
C LEU A 15 21.40 12.45 -18.81
N VAL A 16 22.63 12.75 -18.37
CA VAL A 16 22.92 13.12 -16.97
C VAL A 16 22.12 14.35 -16.57
N VAL A 17 22.12 15.40 -17.40
CA VAL A 17 21.33 16.61 -17.14
C VAL A 17 19.85 16.28 -17.03
N ALA A 18 19.30 15.47 -17.94
CA ALA A 18 17.90 15.06 -17.89
C ALA A 18 17.56 14.29 -16.60
N VAL A 19 18.43 13.37 -16.16
CA VAL A 19 18.26 12.62 -14.90
C VAL A 19 18.30 13.55 -13.69
N VAL A 20 19.24 14.51 -13.65
CA VAL A 20 19.31 15.50 -12.56
C VAL A 20 18.07 16.39 -12.56
N LEU A 21 17.65 16.91 -13.72
CA LEU A 21 16.44 17.72 -13.83
C LEU A 21 15.19 16.93 -13.39
N PHE A 22 15.10 15.65 -13.78
CA PHE A 22 14.03 14.78 -13.34
C PHE A 22 14.02 14.62 -11.82
N GLY A 23 15.16 14.26 -11.21
CA GLY A 23 15.30 14.10 -9.76
C GLY A 23 15.04 15.37 -8.95
N CYS A 24 15.34 16.55 -9.50
CA CYS A 24 15.12 17.82 -8.81
C CYS A 24 13.71 18.39 -8.98
N PHE A 25 13.07 18.19 -10.14
CA PHE A 25 11.88 18.94 -10.52
C PHE A 25 10.63 18.08 -10.78
N ALA A 26 10.77 16.77 -10.99
CA ALA A 26 9.60 15.94 -11.26
C ALA A 26 8.63 15.96 -10.05
N PRO A 27 7.33 16.27 -10.25
CA PRO A 27 6.37 16.37 -9.16
C PRO A 27 6.24 15.09 -8.32
N VAL A 28 6.52 13.93 -8.93
CA VAL A 28 6.36 12.60 -8.32
C VAL A 28 7.16 12.41 -7.02
N PHE A 29 8.25 13.17 -6.84
CA PHE A 29 9.08 13.17 -5.63
C PHE A 29 8.49 13.95 -4.44
N GLY A 30 7.32 14.57 -4.58
CA GLY A 30 6.65 15.24 -3.47
C GLY A 30 7.31 16.56 -3.03
N GLY A 31 6.73 17.19 -2.01
CA GLY A 31 7.15 18.49 -1.47
C GLY A 31 8.04 18.40 -0.25
N ARG A 32 8.56 19.56 0.17
CA ARG A 32 9.34 19.73 1.41
C ARG A 32 8.46 20.29 2.51
N GLN A 33 8.73 19.85 3.73
CA GLN A 33 7.98 20.22 4.93
C GLN A 33 8.07 21.74 5.19
N SER A 34 6.95 22.31 5.64
CA SER A 34 6.92 23.70 6.12
C SER A 34 7.65 23.81 7.46
N LEU A 35 8.01 25.03 7.88
CA LEU A 35 8.63 25.24 9.20
C LEU A 35 7.74 24.73 10.35
N GLU A 36 6.43 24.90 10.24
CA GLU A 36 5.46 24.42 11.23
C GLU A 36 5.43 22.88 11.29
N SER A 37 5.40 22.21 10.13
CA SER A 37 5.44 20.75 10.05
C SER A 37 6.78 20.21 10.58
N LEU A 38 7.90 20.84 10.25
CA LEU A 38 9.22 20.50 10.77
C LEU A 38 9.30 20.61 12.30
N GLN A 39 8.74 21.67 12.90
CA GLN A 39 8.70 21.80 14.36
C GLN A 39 7.95 20.64 15.01
N ARG A 40 6.84 20.20 14.40
CA ARG A 40 6.07 19.07 14.91
C ARG A 40 6.83 17.74 14.75
N ILE A 41 7.47 17.54 13.59
CA ILE A 41 8.35 16.38 13.33
C ILE A 41 9.48 16.32 14.35
N GLU A 42 10.23 17.40 14.54
CA GLU A 42 11.36 17.46 15.49
C GLU A 42 10.93 17.28 16.95
N SER A 43 9.65 17.53 17.27
CA SER A 43 9.08 17.29 18.60
C SER A 43 8.56 15.86 18.81
N SER A 44 8.46 15.06 17.74
CA SER A 44 7.99 13.68 17.81
C SER A 44 8.98 12.82 18.62
N PRO A 45 8.51 11.97 19.54
CA PRO A 45 9.36 10.99 20.20
C PRO A 45 9.89 9.92 19.23
N ASN A 46 9.28 9.79 18.04
CA ASN A 46 9.64 8.83 17.01
C ASN A 46 10.63 9.40 15.99
N PHE A 47 11.01 10.67 16.11
CA PHE A 47 12.00 11.33 15.26
C PHE A 47 13.32 11.51 16.03
N VAL A 48 14.34 10.74 15.67
CA VAL A 48 15.62 10.66 16.39
C VAL A 48 16.75 10.90 15.40
N ASP A 49 17.69 11.77 15.77
CA ASP A 49 18.90 12.06 14.99
C ASP A 49 18.65 12.48 13.51
N GLY A 50 17.49 13.10 13.24
CA GLY A 50 17.14 13.63 11.92
C GLY A 50 16.34 12.66 11.03
N GLU A 51 15.89 11.52 11.56
CA GLU A 51 15.04 10.56 10.85
C GLU A 51 13.96 9.96 11.77
N PHE A 52 12.86 9.50 11.17
CA PHE A 52 11.89 8.67 11.89
C PHE A 52 12.48 7.26 12.12
N VAL A 53 12.14 6.66 13.26
CA VAL A 53 12.62 5.32 13.65
C VAL A 53 11.47 4.39 14.00
N ASN A 54 11.70 3.09 13.80
CA ASN A 54 10.73 2.05 14.16
C ASN A 54 10.62 1.88 15.69
N ALA A 55 9.43 1.52 16.19
CA ALA A 55 9.21 1.20 17.60
C ALA A 55 10.06 0.02 18.09
N VAL A 56 10.42 -0.89 17.17
CA VAL A 56 11.36 -1.99 17.41
C VAL A 56 12.57 -1.86 16.48
N PRO A 57 13.78 -2.27 16.93
CA PRO A 57 14.96 -2.30 16.07
C PRO A 57 14.69 -3.05 14.76
N THR A 58 14.95 -2.37 13.64
CA THR A 58 14.55 -2.85 12.31
C THR A 58 15.67 -2.62 11.31
N SER A 59 15.99 -3.66 10.56
CA SER A 59 16.88 -3.61 9.42
C SER A 59 16.07 -3.90 8.16
N VAL A 60 16.15 -3.00 7.18
CA VAL A 60 15.54 -3.23 5.86
C VAL A 60 16.21 -4.40 5.14
N ARG A 61 17.47 -4.71 5.47
CA ARG A 61 18.19 -5.86 4.92
C ARG A 61 18.42 -6.90 6.01
N THR A 62 17.76 -8.04 5.91
CA THR A 62 17.66 -9.03 6.98
C THR A 62 18.59 -10.22 6.77
N VAL A 63 19.01 -10.50 5.54
CA VAL A 63 19.98 -11.56 5.25
C VAL A 63 21.43 -11.07 5.34
N PRO A 64 22.38 -11.97 5.68
CA PRO A 64 23.80 -11.64 5.65
C PRO A 64 24.29 -11.33 4.23
N HIS A 65 25.25 -10.41 4.14
CA HIS A 65 25.89 -10.03 2.90
C HIS A 65 26.42 -11.25 2.13
N GLY A 66 26.07 -11.35 0.84
CA GLY A 66 26.48 -12.43 -0.07
C GLY A 66 25.54 -13.63 -0.13
N LYS A 67 24.44 -13.64 0.64
CA LYS A 67 23.34 -14.62 0.52
C LYS A 67 22.04 -14.01 -0.01
N GLU A 68 22.12 -12.77 -0.45
CA GLU A 68 20.97 -11.97 -0.86
C GLU A 68 20.59 -12.29 -2.30
N THR A 69 19.34 -12.04 -2.62
CA THR A 69 18.84 -12.09 -3.99
C THR A 69 19.63 -11.15 -4.87
N SER A 70 19.97 -11.64 -6.06
CA SER A 70 20.79 -10.94 -7.04
C SER A 70 19.92 -10.05 -7.91
N ILE A 71 20.50 -8.99 -8.47
CA ILE A 71 19.87 -8.23 -9.55
C ILE A 71 19.49 -9.12 -10.75
N MET A 72 20.19 -10.24 -10.93
CA MET A 72 19.87 -11.23 -11.96
C MET A 72 18.53 -11.92 -11.70
N ASP A 73 18.11 -12.10 -10.45
CA ASP A 73 16.83 -12.73 -10.10
C ASP A 73 15.65 -11.81 -10.50
N TRP A 74 15.87 -10.49 -10.46
CA TRP A 74 14.92 -9.50 -10.95
C TRP A 74 14.84 -9.42 -12.48
N ILE A 75 15.94 -9.75 -13.17
CA ILE A 75 16.02 -9.75 -14.64
C ILE A 75 15.49 -11.06 -15.23
N PHE A 76 15.85 -12.19 -14.63
CA PHE A 76 15.49 -13.54 -15.06
C PHE A 76 14.38 -14.09 -14.16
N GLN A 77 13.22 -13.48 -14.29
CA GLN A 77 12.01 -13.88 -13.58
C GLN A 77 11.48 -15.22 -14.10
N ALA A 78 10.81 -15.98 -13.23
CA ALA A 78 10.07 -17.17 -13.65
C ALA A 78 8.93 -16.79 -14.62
N GLU A 79 8.61 -17.67 -15.57
CA GLU A 79 7.58 -17.39 -16.60
C GLU A 79 6.18 -17.14 -16.00
N ASP A 80 5.87 -17.75 -14.85
CA ASP A 80 4.58 -17.62 -14.16
C ASP A 80 4.59 -16.59 -13.02
N LYS A 81 5.64 -15.76 -12.94
CA LYS A 81 5.75 -14.75 -11.88
C LYS A 81 4.63 -13.71 -11.96
N ASN A 82 4.30 -13.25 -13.16
CA ASN A 82 3.27 -12.26 -13.43
C ASN A 82 2.03 -12.93 -14.06
N PRO A 83 0.82 -12.36 -13.88
CA PRO A 83 -0.38 -12.95 -14.46
C PRO A 83 -0.32 -12.89 -16.00
N SER A 84 -0.67 -14.02 -16.63
CA SER A 84 -0.65 -14.20 -18.08
C SER A 84 -1.91 -13.68 -18.79
N ALA A 85 -2.98 -13.47 -18.02
CA ALA A 85 -4.25 -12.89 -18.44
C ALA A 85 -4.65 -11.78 -17.46
N PRO A 86 -5.55 -10.86 -17.86
CA PRO A 86 -6.11 -9.89 -16.92
C PRO A 86 -6.70 -10.57 -15.67
N LEU A 87 -6.47 -9.98 -14.50
CA LEU A 87 -7.00 -10.52 -13.25
C LEU A 87 -8.53 -10.37 -13.20
N PRO A 88 -9.26 -11.36 -12.65
CA PRO A 88 -10.69 -11.27 -12.42
C PRO A 88 -11.05 -10.05 -11.57
N SER A 89 -12.08 -9.33 -12.00
CA SER A 89 -12.57 -8.12 -11.33
C SER A 89 -14.05 -7.93 -11.60
N GLU A 90 -14.73 -7.19 -10.73
CA GLU A 90 -16.14 -6.82 -10.86
C GLU A 90 -16.28 -5.35 -11.26
N ILE A 91 -17.37 -5.03 -11.95
CA ILE A 91 -17.70 -3.63 -12.26
C ILE A 91 -18.15 -2.96 -10.95
N PHE A 92 -17.38 -1.97 -10.50
CA PHE A 92 -17.73 -1.21 -9.31
C PHE A 92 -18.81 -0.15 -9.61
N HIS A 93 -19.92 -0.27 -8.89
CA HIS A 93 -21.03 0.69 -8.88
C HIS A 93 -21.07 1.45 -7.54
N PRO A 94 -20.83 2.77 -7.51
CA PRO A 94 -20.76 3.54 -6.26
C PRO A 94 -22.01 3.47 -5.38
N GLU A 95 -23.18 3.25 -5.98
CA GLU A 95 -24.46 3.05 -5.30
C GLU A 95 -24.51 1.79 -4.43
N ASP A 96 -23.71 0.77 -4.75
CA ASP A 96 -23.65 -0.49 -4.02
C ASP A 96 -22.83 -0.36 -2.73
N LEU A 97 -21.98 0.68 -2.62
CA LEU A 97 -21.25 1.01 -1.41
C LEU A 97 -22.19 1.66 -0.37
N THR A 98 -23.01 0.82 0.26
CA THR A 98 -23.89 1.19 1.37
C THR A 98 -23.19 1.07 2.72
N GLU A 99 -23.85 1.52 3.79
CA GLU A 99 -23.32 1.47 5.15
C GLU A 99 -22.80 0.07 5.53
N GLY A 100 -21.63 0.01 6.16
CA GLY A 100 -20.98 -1.23 6.59
C GLY A 100 -20.35 -2.06 5.47
N LYS A 101 -20.34 -1.55 4.23
CA LYS A 101 -19.76 -2.25 3.08
C LYS A 101 -18.37 -1.75 2.72
N PHE A 102 -17.64 -2.64 2.06
CA PHE A 102 -16.26 -2.48 1.64
C PHE A 102 -16.11 -2.85 0.17
N VAL A 103 -15.10 -2.29 -0.50
CA VAL A 103 -14.65 -2.73 -1.82
C VAL A 103 -13.14 -2.59 -1.93
N TRP A 104 -12.50 -3.62 -2.47
CA TRP A 104 -11.06 -3.64 -2.71
C TRP A 104 -10.74 -3.29 -4.16
N LEU A 105 -9.93 -2.27 -4.36
CA LEU A 105 -9.54 -1.76 -5.69
C LEU A 105 -8.10 -2.19 -6.07
N GLY A 106 -7.62 -3.27 -5.44
CA GLY A 106 -6.30 -3.84 -5.63
C GLY A 106 -5.20 -3.18 -4.79
N HIS A 107 -4.15 -3.95 -4.48
CA HIS A 107 -3.05 -3.54 -3.58
C HIS A 107 -3.58 -3.10 -2.22
N ALA A 108 -3.27 -1.89 -1.79
CA ALA A 108 -3.73 -1.31 -0.52
C ALA A 108 -4.88 -0.29 -0.68
N THR A 109 -5.45 -0.16 -1.89
CA THR A 109 -6.56 0.78 -2.13
C THR A 109 -7.91 0.13 -1.83
N LEU A 110 -8.61 0.66 -0.83
CA LEU A 110 -9.93 0.22 -0.41
C LEU A 110 -10.90 1.40 -0.39
N LEU A 111 -12.18 1.12 -0.55
CA LEU A 111 -13.25 2.02 -0.12
C LEU A 111 -14.09 1.31 0.95
N MET A 112 -14.56 2.09 1.92
CA MET A 112 -15.49 1.62 2.94
C MET A 112 -16.49 2.71 3.27
N LYS A 113 -17.69 2.32 3.72
CA LYS A 113 -18.70 3.29 4.18
C LYS A 113 -19.07 3.07 5.63
N LEU A 114 -18.66 4.02 6.48
CA LEU A 114 -18.81 3.97 7.94
C LEU A 114 -19.41 5.27 8.46
N ASN A 115 -20.47 5.17 9.27
CA ASN A 115 -21.27 6.28 9.78
C ASN A 115 -21.61 7.33 8.69
N GLY A 116 -21.97 6.86 7.50
CA GLY A 116 -22.29 7.69 6.34
C GLY A 116 -21.10 8.34 5.64
N LEU A 117 -19.86 8.10 6.07
CA LEU A 117 -18.64 8.57 5.42
C LEU A 117 -18.12 7.54 4.43
N VAL A 118 -17.77 7.99 3.23
CA VAL A 118 -16.97 7.19 2.30
C VAL A 118 -15.49 7.43 2.60
N ILE A 119 -14.79 6.38 3.02
CA ILE A 119 -13.38 6.42 3.44
C ILE A 119 -12.56 5.63 2.45
N MET A 120 -11.40 6.15 2.06
CA MET A 120 -10.46 5.53 1.13
C MET A 120 -9.08 5.34 1.78
N THR A 121 -8.41 4.24 1.47
CA THR A 121 -7.03 3.97 1.90
C THR A 121 -6.08 4.07 0.70
N ASP A 122 -4.86 4.59 0.90
CA ASP A 122 -3.72 4.51 -0.02
C ASP A 122 -4.10 4.50 -1.53
N PRO A 123 -4.62 5.62 -2.06
CA PRO A 123 -5.22 5.66 -3.39
C PRO A 123 -4.15 5.59 -4.47
N VAL A 124 -3.97 4.40 -5.06
CA VAL A 124 -2.99 4.17 -6.12
C VAL A 124 -3.68 3.56 -7.34
N PHE A 125 -3.67 4.32 -8.43
CA PHE A 125 -4.35 3.96 -9.67
C PHE A 125 -3.41 3.88 -10.87
N HIS A 126 -2.21 4.47 -10.75
CA HIS A 126 -1.27 4.56 -11.86
C HIS A 126 -0.12 3.59 -11.71
N ARG A 127 0.92 3.91 -10.92
CA ARG A 127 2.15 3.12 -10.90
C ARG A 127 2.87 3.20 -9.57
N ALA A 128 3.56 2.11 -9.25
CA ALA A 128 4.45 1.96 -8.11
C ALA A 128 5.88 2.47 -8.37
N SER A 129 6.06 3.51 -9.21
CA SER A 129 7.39 3.99 -9.58
C SER A 129 7.41 5.46 -10.00
N PRO A 130 8.49 6.21 -9.70
CA PRO A 130 8.68 7.53 -10.31
C PRO A 130 9.00 7.43 -11.80
N ILE A 131 9.59 6.31 -12.24
CA ILE A 131 10.05 6.12 -13.61
C ILE A 131 8.89 5.57 -14.45
N PRO A 132 8.50 6.22 -15.57
CA PRO A 132 7.27 5.88 -16.29
C PRO A 132 7.15 4.47 -16.86
N VAL A 133 8.26 3.73 -16.99
CA VAL A 133 8.31 2.39 -17.60
C VAL A 133 8.31 1.25 -16.58
N PHE A 134 8.36 1.55 -15.28
CA PHE A 134 8.37 0.55 -14.21
C PHE A 134 7.12 0.67 -13.33
N GLY A 135 6.79 -0.42 -12.63
CA GLY A 135 5.70 -0.46 -11.65
C GLY A 135 4.31 -0.23 -12.24
N SER A 136 4.06 -0.63 -13.49
CA SER A 136 2.70 -0.59 -14.06
C SER A 136 1.82 -1.63 -13.37
N PRO A 137 0.52 -1.37 -13.22
CA PRO A 137 -0.38 -2.31 -12.59
C PRO A 137 -0.67 -3.46 -13.55
N PHE A 138 -0.96 -4.64 -13.01
CA PHE A 138 -1.45 -5.76 -13.79
C PHE A 138 -2.78 -5.39 -14.45
N PRO A 139 -3.03 -5.86 -15.69
CA PRO A 139 -4.34 -5.72 -16.30
C PRO A 139 -5.43 -6.40 -15.46
N ILE A 140 -6.63 -5.82 -15.43
CA ILE A 140 -7.82 -6.41 -14.83
C ILE A 140 -8.95 -6.47 -15.86
N GLU A 141 -9.85 -7.45 -15.74
CA GLU A 141 -10.96 -7.67 -16.69
C GLU A 141 -11.90 -6.47 -16.82
N ASN A 142 -12.22 -5.82 -15.70
CA ASN A 142 -13.14 -4.69 -15.58
C ASN A 142 -12.39 -3.49 -14.95
N PRO A 143 -11.69 -2.66 -15.75
CA PRO A 143 -10.98 -1.50 -15.25
C PRO A 143 -11.88 -0.54 -14.48
N ILE A 144 -11.44 -0.11 -13.30
CA ILE A 144 -12.15 0.86 -12.45
C ILE A 144 -11.46 2.21 -12.61
N PRO A 145 -11.93 3.09 -13.51
CA PRO A 145 -11.33 4.40 -13.66
C PRO A 145 -11.61 5.23 -12.41
N ILE A 146 -10.61 6.01 -12.01
CA ILE A 146 -10.72 6.92 -10.86
C ILE A 146 -11.91 7.89 -11.00
N ASP A 147 -12.31 8.20 -12.25
CA ASP A 147 -13.48 9.02 -12.59
C ASP A 147 -14.84 8.44 -12.15
N ASN A 148 -14.93 7.13 -11.91
CA ASN A 148 -16.15 6.48 -11.46
C ASN A 148 -16.29 6.47 -9.93
N LEU A 149 -15.32 6.98 -9.18
CA LEU A 149 -15.38 6.95 -7.73
C LEU A 149 -16.42 7.96 -7.19
N PRO A 150 -17.09 7.63 -6.06
CA PRO A 150 -17.95 8.58 -5.36
C PRO A 150 -17.13 9.75 -4.80
N ILE A 151 -17.83 10.76 -4.27
CA ILE A 151 -17.19 11.75 -3.39
C ILE A 151 -16.65 11.02 -2.16
N ILE A 152 -15.40 11.30 -1.80
CA ILE A 152 -14.72 10.67 -0.67
C ILE A 152 -14.71 11.66 0.49
N ASP A 153 -15.20 11.24 1.66
CA ASP A 153 -15.21 12.06 2.86
C ASP A 153 -13.83 12.10 3.52
N ALA A 154 -13.11 10.98 3.55
CA ALA A 154 -11.78 10.89 4.15
C ALA A 154 -10.86 9.96 3.36
N VAL A 155 -9.60 10.36 3.21
CA VAL A 155 -8.51 9.48 2.77
C VAL A 155 -7.54 9.29 3.92
N VAL A 156 -7.14 8.05 4.19
CA VAL A 156 -5.98 7.74 5.04
C VAL A 156 -4.80 7.31 4.17
N ILE A 157 -3.61 7.83 4.48
CA ILE A 157 -2.36 7.45 3.83
C ILE A 157 -1.49 6.72 4.85
N SER A 158 -1.00 5.53 4.58
CA SER A 158 -0.11 4.80 5.50
C SER A 158 1.31 5.35 5.52
N HIS A 159 1.89 5.62 4.34
CA HIS A 159 3.26 6.10 4.16
C HIS A 159 3.48 6.66 2.75
N ASP A 160 4.69 7.14 2.47
CA ASP A 160 4.99 7.89 1.26
C ASP A 160 5.58 7.08 0.10
N HIS A 161 5.57 5.75 0.09
CA HIS A 161 6.06 5.00 -1.07
C HIS A 161 5.14 5.13 -2.30
N TYR A 162 5.66 4.81 -3.48
CA TYR A 162 4.98 5.08 -4.76
C TYR A 162 3.74 4.23 -4.99
N ASP A 163 3.69 3.04 -4.41
CA ASP A 163 2.58 2.08 -4.44
C ASP A 163 1.52 2.32 -3.36
N HIS A 164 1.73 3.28 -2.46
CA HIS A 164 0.76 3.74 -1.45
C HIS A 164 0.36 5.21 -1.62
N LEU A 165 1.22 6.02 -2.24
CA LEU A 165 1.03 7.44 -2.46
C LEU A 165 1.31 7.83 -3.93
N ASP A 166 0.26 7.76 -4.75
CA ASP A 166 0.29 8.07 -6.19
C ASP A 166 0.03 9.56 -6.43
N HIS A 167 1.04 10.29 -6.91
CA HIS A 167 0.95 11.73 -7.15
C HIS A 167 -0.13 12.11 -8.18
N LYS A 168 -0.44 11.22 -9.13
CA LYS A 168 -1.48 11.49 -10.13
C LYS A 168 -2.86 11.25 -9.55
N ALA A 169 -3.02 10.20 -8.75
CA ALA A 169 -4.26 9.94 -8.03
C ALA A 169 -4.57 11.09 -7.05
N VAL A 170 -3.59 11.52 -6.25
CA VAL A 170 -3.77 12.64 -5.31
C VAL A 170 -4.19 13.92 -6.02
N ARG A 171 -3.52 14.31 -7.12
CA ARG A 171 -3.92 15.50 -7.89
C ARG A 171 -5.33 15.40 -8.46
N TRP A 172 -5.75 14.22 -8.87
CA TRP A 172 -7.11 14.00 -9.34
C TRP A 172 -8.13 14.08 -8.18
N LEU A 173 -7.75 13.56 -7.01
CA LEU A 173 -8.56 13.51 -5.80
C LEU A 173 -8.64 14.85 -5.05
N ALA A 174 -7.76 15.81 -5.34
CA ALA A 174 -7.65 17.07 -4.59
C ALA A 174 -8.98 17.83 -4.44
N ASP A 175 -9.85 17.80 -5.47
CA ASP A 175 -11.17 18.45 -5.45
C ASP A 175 -12.33 17.49 -5.10
N ARG A 176 -12.05 16.21 -4.84
CA ARG A 176 -13.07 15.17 -4.62
C ARG A 176 -13.01 14.51 -3.24
N VAL A 177 -11.92 14.73 -2.52
CA VAL A 177 -11.72 14.29 -1.15
C VAL A 177 -11.95 15.46 -0.22
N LYS A 178 -12.76 15.27 0.83
CA LYS A 178 -13.05 16.35 1.80
C LYS A 178 -11.93 16.51 2.82
N HIS A 179 -11.25 15.41 3.19
CA HIS A 179 -10.17 15.45 4.17
C HIS A 179 -9.14 14.33 3.96
N PHE A 180 -7.87 14.62 4.22
CA PHE A 180 -6.77 13.65 4.23
C PHE A 180 -6.20 13.53 5.65
N PHE A 181 -6.01 12.30 6.11
CA PHE A 181 -5.29 11.97 7.32
C PHE A 181 -4.00 11.28 6.92
N VAL A 182 -2.87 11.84 7.35
CA VAL A 182 -1.55 11.39 6.89
C VAL A 182 -0.54 11.38 8.04
N PRO A 183 0.52 10.57 7.98
CA PRO A 183 1.62 10.62 8.93
C PRO A 183 2.37 11.95 8.85
N LEU A 184 3.06 12.30 9.93
CA LEU A 184 3.96 13.46 9.98
C LEU A 184 4.91 13.52 8.78
N GLY A 185 5.01 14.68 8.13
CA GLY A 185 5.85 14.95 6.97
C GLY A 185 5.17 14.70 5.62
N VAL A 186 4.16 13.82 5.56
CA VAL A 186 3.50 13.45 4.29
C VAL A 186 2.65 14.60 3.71
N LYS A 187 2.14 15.51 4.55
CA LYS A 187 1.35 16.68 4.08
C LYS A 187 2.10 17.52 3.06
N ALA A 188 3.42 17.62 3.20
CA ALA A 188 4.27 18.37 2.27
C ALA A 188 4.09 17.89 0.81
N HIS A 189 3.92 16.59 0.62
CA HIS A 189 3.69 16.01 -0.70
C HIS A 189 2.32 16.39 -1.26
N LEU A 190 1.26 16.22 -0.47
CA LEU A 190 -0.11 16.56 -0.86
C LEU A 190 -0.24 18.06 -1.21
N VAL A 191 0.35 18.94 -0.40
CA VAL A 191 0.35 20.40 -0.68
C VAL A 191 1.08 20.73 -1.96
N ARG A 192 2.20 20.07 -2.28
CA ARG A 192 2.87 20.23 -3.58
C ARG A 192 2.00 19.76 -4.75
N TRP A 193 1.07 18.84 -4.47
CA TRP A 193 0.13 18.28 -5.43
C TRP A 193 -1.24 18.95 -5.35
N ASP A 194 -1.26 20.21 -4.97
CA ASP A 194 -2.42 21.12 -5.05
C ASP A 194 -3.59 20.76 -4.12
N VAL A 195 -3.38 19.90 -3.11
CA VAL A 195 -4.37 19.67 -2.05
C VAL A 195 -4.36 20.85 -1.08
N ASP A 196 -5.55 21.36 -0.71
CA ASP A 196 -5.69 22.43 0.28
C ASP A 196 -5.05 22.02 1.62
N PRO A 197 -4.07 22.77 2.15
CA PRO A 197 -3.45 22.48 3.44
C PRO A 197 -4.43 22.37 4.62
N ASN A 198 -5.62 22.99 4.53
CA ASN A 198 -6.65 22.92 5.58
C ASN A 198 -7.45 21.60 5.53
N ALA A 199 -7.41 20.89 4.40
CA ALA A 199 -8.03 19.58 4.23
C ALA A 199 -7.05 18.44 4.58
N ILE A 200 -5.95 18.72 5.30
CA ILE A 200 -4.92 17.73 5.63
C ILE A 200 -4.56 17.81 7.12
N THR A 201 -4.80 16.71 7.83
CA THR A 201 -4.33 16.49 9.20
C THR A 201 -3.11 15.57 9.18
N GLU A 202 -1.97 16.06 9.67
CA GLU A 202 -0.79 15.22 9.95
C GLU A 202 -0.91 14.63 11.35
N MET A 203 -0.48 13.39 11.52
CA MET A 203 -0.61 12.65 12.78
C MET A 203 0.67 11.88 13.10
N ASP A 204 1.01 11.81 14.39
CA ASP A 204 2.02 10.91 14.94
C ASP A 204 1.34 9.62 15.46
N TRP A 205 2.14 8.59 15.78
CA TRP A 205 1.62 7.36 16.34
C TRP A 205 0.85 7.58 17.64
N TYR A 206 -0.28 6.88 17.72
CA TYR A 206 -1.28 6.93 18.77
C TYR A 206 -2.01 8.28 18.92
N GLU A 207 -1.81 9.22 18.00
CA GLU A 207 -2.71 10.37 17.88
C GLU A 207 -4.02 9.94 17.23
N SER A 208 -5.12 10.57 17.67
CA SER A 208 -6.47 10.31 17.17
C SER A 208 -7.17 11.63 16.81
N GLU A 209 -7.90 11.65 15.71
CA GLU A 209 -8.75 12.76 15.29
C GLU A 209 -10.18 12.24 15.07
N MET A 210 -11.17 12.96 15.61
CA MET A 210 -12.58 12.66 15.36
C MET A 210 -13.08 13.47 14.16
N HIS A 211 -13.56 12.79 13.12
CA HIS A 211 -14.15 13.43 11.94
C HIS A 211 -15.54 12.86 11.69
N ARG A 212 -16.58 13.69 11.89
CA ARG A 212 -17.99 13.33 11.63
C ARG A 212 -18.42 12.00 12.27
N ASN A 213 -18.07 11.79 13.55
CA ASN A 213 -18.37 10.58 14.34
C ASN A 213 -17.65 9.30 13.88
N VAL A 214 -16.54 9.44 13.16
CA VAL A 214 -15.56 8.38 12.93
C VAL A 214 -14.23 8.85 13.49
N GLN A 215 -13.63 8.05 14.34
CA GLN A 215 -12.31 8.29 14.90
C GLN A 215 -11.24 7.66 14.00
N PHE A 216 -10.28 8.47 13.59
CA PHE A 216 -9.09 8.05 12.86
C PHE A 216 -7.92 8.09 13.83
N THR A 217 -7.24 6.96 14.02
CA THR A 217 -6.04 6.88 14.85
C THR A 217 -4.90 6.34 14.01
N LEU A 218 -3.78 7.06 13.97
CA LEU A 218 -2.56 6.53 13.37
C LEU A 218 -1.89 5.61 14.39
N ALA A 219 -1.64 4.36 14.05
CA ALA A 219 -0.94 3.40 14.88
C ALA A 219 0.43 3.05 14.27
N PRO A 220 1.38 2.52 15.04
CA PRO A 220 2.67 2.13 14.50
C PRO A 220 2.57 1.04 13.42
N ALA A 221 3.53 1.08 12.50
CA ALA A 221 3.86 0.01 11.57
C ALA A 221 5.38 -0.19 11.58
N ARG A 222 5.83 -1.39 11.24
CA ARG A 222 7.25 -1.72 11.13
C ARG A 222 7.71 -1.59 9.69
N HIS A 223 8.04 -0.38 9.27
CA HIS A 223 8.37 -0.07 7.87
C HIS A 223 9.38 1.08 7.77
N PHE A 224 9.40 1.77 6.63
CA PHE A 224 10.26 2.93 6.37
C PHE A 224 9.57 3.88 5.36
N SER A 225 10.21 5.00 5.04
CA SER A 225 9.71 5.95 4.05
C SER A 225 10.83 6.50 3.15
N GLY A 226 10.43 7.17 2.07
CA GLY A 226 11.30 7.92 1.17
C GLY A 226 10.89 7.81 -0.29
N ARG A 227 10.98 8.92 -1.02
CA ARG A 227 10.63 8.99 -2.45
C ARG A 227 11.84 9.37 -3.32
N GLY A 228 12.73 10.19 -2.80
CA GLY A 228 13.95 10.66 -3.45
C GLY A 228 15.21 9.89 -3.04
N LEU A 229 16.36 10.51 -3.32
CA LEU A 229 17.68 9.92 -3.02
C LEU A 229 18.18 10.26 -1.60
N TRP A 230 17.57 11.24 -0.92
CA TRP A 230 18.11 11.86 0.29
C TRP A 230 17.06 12.12 1.37
N ASP A 231 15.89 11.51 1.25
CA ASP A 231 14.70 11.71 2.08
C ASP A 231 14.25 10.41 2.76
N ARG A 232 15.13 9.41 2.85
CA ARG A 232 14.84 8.18 3.56
C ARG A 232 14.47 8.52 5.01
N ASN A 233 13.34 7.98 5.46
CA ASN A 233 12.80 8.19 6.80
C ASN A 233 12.53 9.67 7.16
N ALA A 234 12.38 10.55 6.18
CA ALA A 234 12.07 11.97 6.40
C ALA A 234 10.57 12.22 6.69
N THR A 235 9.72 11.25 6.41
CA THR A 235 8.29 11.24 6.74
C THR A 235 7.98 10.01 7.61
N LEU A 236 6.96 10.10 8.46
CA LEU A 236 6.49 8.98 9.25
C LEU A 236 5.71 8.00 8.37
N TRP A 237 5.59 6.76 8.84
CA TRP A 237 4.75 5.69 8.27
C TRP A 237 3.88 5.11 9.38
N GLY A 238 2.78 4.44 9.06
CA GLY A 238 1.96 3.80 10.08
C GLY A 238 0.82 2.98 9.52
N SER A 239 0.10 2.36 10.45
CA SER A 239 -1.19 1.73 10.23
C SER A 239 -2.32 2.65 10.67
N TRP A 240 -3.55 2.37 10.27
CA TRP A 240 -4.72 3.16 10.63
C TRP A 240 -5.76 2.32 11.34
N ILE A 241 -6.31 2.89 12.41
CA ILE A 241 -7.52 2.40 13.06
C ILE A 241 -8.63 3.40 12.72
N VAL A 242 -9.71 2.89 12.12
CA VAL A 242 -10.88 3.66 11.75
C VAL A 242 -12.06 3.11 12.54
N SER A 243 -12.44 3.84 13.58
CA SER A 243 -13.42 3.38 14.57
C SER A 243 -14.69 4.22 14.51
N SER A 244 -15.83 3.56 14.52
CA SER A 244 -17.17 4.14 14.55
C SER A 244 -18.02 3.42 15.61
N ASP A 245 -19.23 3.91 15.85
CA ASP A 245 -20.17 3.24 16.78
C ASP A 245 -20.59 1.84 16.30
N ALA A 246 -20.45 1.55 15.00
CA ALA A 246 -20.89 0.29 14.39
C ALA A 246 -19.76 -0.68 14.07
N LEU A 247 -18.62 -0.17 13.60
CA LEU A 247 -17.49 -0.96 13.13
C LEU A 247 -16.16 -0.36 13.56
N ASN A 248 -15.22 -1.24 13.87
CA ASN A 248 -13.84 -0.97 14.20
C ASN A 248 -12.92 -1.65 13.17
N VAL A 249 -12.28 -0.85 12.32
CA VAL A 249 -11.50 -1.31 11.18
C VAL A 249 -10.01 -1.05 11.41
N TYR A 250 -9.18 -2.05 11.12
CA TYR A 250 -7.73 -1.91 11.06
C TYR A 250 -7.22 -1.95 9.62
N PHE A 251 -6.30 -1.07 9.27
CA PHE A 251 -5.61 -1.04 7.97
C PHE A 251 -4.10 -0.96 8.20
N SER A 252 -3.34 -1.96 7.78
CA SER A 252 -1.93 -2.08 8.15
C SER A 252 -0.99 -1.10 7.43
N GLY A 253 -1.33 -0.67 6.22
CA GLY A 253 -0.31 -0.23 5.27
C GLY A 253 0.70 -1.35 5.00
N ASP A 254 1.94 -1.01 4.67
CA ASP A 254 3.04 -1.98 4.62
C ASP A 254 3.73 -2.11 5.97
N THR A 255 4.02 -3.34 6.38
CA THR A 255 4.64 -3.58 7.68
C THR A 255 5.26 -4.97 7.77
N GLY A 256 6.37 -5.09 8.50
CA GLY A 256 6.85 -6.36 9.03
C GLY A 256 6.12 -6.76 10.32
N TYR A 257 6.26 -8.02 10.69
CA TYR A 257 5.67 -8.52 11.93
C TYR A 257 6.43 -8.05 13.18
N SER A 258 5.68 -7.76 14.25
CA SER A 258 6.18 -7.49 15.60
C SER A 258 5.06 -7.67 16.63
N GLU A 259 5.43 -7.71 17.92
CA GLU A 259 4.49 -7.68 19.06
C GLU A 259 3.58 -6.43 19.08
N THR A 260 3.89 -5.41 18.27
CA THR A 260 3.08 -4.20 18.17
C THR A 260 1.65 -4.50 17.70
N PHE A 261 1.43 -5.55 16.90
CA PHE A 261 0.07 -5.99 16.55
C PHE A 261 -0.74 -6.40 17.77
N LYS A 262 -0.13 -7.13 18.69
CA LYS A 262 -0.76 -7.54 19.94
C LYS A 262 -1.05 -6.35 20.85
N GLU A 263 -0.11 -5.41 20.96
CA GLU A 263 -0.31 -4.18 21.72
C GLU A 263 -1.46 -3.34 21.15
N ILE A 264 -1.58 -3.27 19.82
CA ILE A 264 -2.70 -2.60 19.12
C ILE A 264 -4.02 -3.33 19.38
N GLY A 265 -4.04 -4.66 19.25
CA GLY A 265 -5.23 -5.48 19.54
C GLY A 265 -5.71 -5.36 20.98
N GLU A 266 -4.79 -5.34 21.95
CA GLU A 266 -5.11 -5.14 23.38
C GLU A 266 -5.65 -3.73 23.68
N ARG A 267 -5.18 -2.71 22.95
CA ARG A 267 -5.55 -1.31 23.21
C ARG A 267 -6.81 -0.86 22.47
N TYR A 268 -6.98 -1.30 21.24
CA TYR A 268 -7.99 -0.79 20.31
C TYR A 268 -8.93 -1.87 19.78
N GLY A 269 -8.60 -3.15 19.97
CA GLY A 269 -9.43 -4.27 19.53
C GLY A 269 -10.59 -4.58 20.49
N PRO A 270 -11.40 -5.59 20.16
CA PRO A 270 -11.32 -6.39 18.93
C PRO A 270 -11.67 -5.56 17.69
N PHE A 271 -11.16 -5.98 16.53
CA PHE A 271 -11.52 -5.38 15.25
C PHE A 271 -12.57 -6.23 14.54
N ASP A 272 -13.54 -5.60 13.89
CA ASP A 272 -14.52 -6.31 13.07
C ASP A 272 -13.87 -6.81 11.79
N VAL A 273 -12.98 -6.00 11.20
CA VAL A 273 -12.19 -6.37 10.03
C VAL A 273 -10.79 -5.76 10.08
N ALA A 274 -9.80 -6.54 9.66
CA ALA A 274 -8.44 -6.09 9.48
C ALA A 274 -7.97 -6.30 8.03
N PHE A 275 -7.60 -5.21 7.37
CA PHE A 275 -6.95 -5.20 6.08
C PHE A 275 -5.44 -5.22 6.29
N ILE A 276 -4.80 -6.36 6.00
CA ILE A 276 -3.41 -6.61 6.39
C ILE A 276 -2.55 -6.96 5.17
N ASP A 277 -1.40 -6.30 5.06
CA ASP A 277 -0.38 -6.61 4.04
C ASP A 277 0.01 -8.09 4.06
N SER A 278 0.06 -8.67 2.87
CA SER A 278 0.44 -10.06 2.61
C SER A 278 1.40 -10.18 1.43
N GLY A 279 1.71 -9.09 0.73
CA GLY A 279 2.47 -9.10 -0.51
C GLY A 279 3.87 -8.54 -0.37
N ALA A 280 4.55 -8.38 -1.51
CA ALA A 280 5.88 -7.77 -1.63
C ALA A 280 6.98 -8.35 -0.69
N TYR A 281 6.78 -9.54 -0.11
CA TYR A 281 7.68 -10.09 0.90
C TYR A 281 8.90 -10.76 0.30
N ASN A 282 9.97 -10.83 1.10
CA ASN A 282 11.12 -11.68 0.84
C ASN A 282 11.90 -11.94 2.13
N ALA A 283 12.65 -13.03 2.17
CA ALA A 283 13.57 -13.31 3.26
C ALA A 283 14.64 -12.20 3.44
N ASP A 284 14.97 -11.47 2.38
CA ASP A 284 15.96 -10.40 2.36
C ASP A 284 15.52 -9.10 3.05
N TRP A 285 14.21 -8.92 3.27
CA TRP A 285 13.63 -7.76 3.94
C TRP A 285 12.44 -8.12 4.84
N SER A 286 12.47 -9.30 5.46
CA SER A 286 11.37 -9.87 6.24
C SER A 286 10.96 -9.06 7.48
N GLN A 287 11.72 -8.03 7.84
CA GLN A 287 11.40 -7.14 8.96
C GLN A 287 10.52 -5.95 8.55
N ILE A 288 10.28 -5.73 7.25
CA ILE A 288 9.47 -4.60 6.76
C ILE A 288 8.28 -5.00 5.89
N HIS A 289 8.20 -6.27 5.48
CA HIS A 289 7.02 -6.90 4.90
C HIS A 289 6.82 -8.27 5.54
N MET A 290 5.59 -8.57 5.94
CA MET A 290 5.23 -9.84 6.55
C MET A 290 5.27 -10.98 5.54
N MET A 291 5.75 -12.13 5.98
CA MET A 291 5.45 -13.38 5.28
C MET A 291 3.95 -13.68 5.42
N PRO A 292 3.30 -14.36 4.45
CA PRO A 292 1.86 -14.62 4.49
C PRO A 292 1.37 -15.32 5.77
N GLU A 293 2.20 -16.16 6.37
CA GLU A 293 1.90 -16.82 7.64
C GLU A 293 1.93 -15.85 8.83
N GLU A 294 2.82 -14.84 8.79
CA GLU A 294 2.89 -13.77 9.78
C GLU A 294 1.69 -12.83 9.66
N THR A 295 1.17 -12.59 8.44
CA THR A 295 -0.09 -11.85 8.22
C THR A 295 -1.26 -12.50 8.95
N VAL A 296 -1.38 -13.84 8.88
CA VAL A 296 -2.42 -14.59 9.62
C VAL A 296 -2.22 -14.43 11.13
N GLN A 297 -0.98 -14.50 11.61
CA GLN A 297 -0.68 -14.30 13.02
C GLN A 297 -0.99 -12.87 13.48
N ALA A 298 -0.68 -11.85 12.68
CA ALA A 298 -1.02 -10.45 12.96
C ALA A 298 -2.53 -10.25 13.12
N SER A 299 -3.35 -10.90 12.29
CA SER A 299 -4.82 -10.87 12.42
C SER A 299 -5.29 -11.43 13.77
N ILE A 300 -4.67 -12.52 14.23
CA ILE A 300 -4.98 -13.12 15.54
C ILE A 300 -4.59 -12.17 16.66
N ASP A 301 -3.40 -11.56 16.58
CA ASP A 301 -2.88 -10.65 17.62
C ASP A 301 -3.69 -9.35 17.70
N LEU A 302 -4.23 -8.89 16.57
CA LEU A 302 -5.19 -7.80 16.49
C LEU A 302 -6.57 -8.17 17.06
N ALA A 303 -6.85 -9.46 17.29
CA ALA A 303 -8.18 -9.97 17.59
C ALA A 303 -9.22 -9.52 16.54
N ALA A 304 -8.86 -9.63 15.26
CA ALA A 304 -9.76 -9.31 14.15
C ALA A 304 -10.75 -10.45 13.89
N SER A 305 -12.02 -10.12 13.68
CA SER A 305 -13.07 -11.09 13.37
C SER A 305 -12.95 -11.61 11.94
N VAL A 306 -12.66 -10.73 10.98
CA VAL A 306 -12.41 -11.08 9.57
C VAL A 306 -11.10 -10.45 9.10
N MET A 307 -10.26 -11.23 8.43
CA MET A 307 -9.05 -10.74 7.77
C MET A 307 -9.28 -10.55 6.28
N VAL A 308 -8.77 -9.46 5.70
CA VAL A 308 -8.72 -9.24 4.25
C VAL A 308 -7.25 -9.00 3.85
N PRO A 309 -6.64 -9.87 3.03
CA PRO A 309 -5.26 -9.67 2.61
C PRO A 309 -5.14 -8.56 1.55
N ILE A 310 -4.22 -7.62 1.78
CA ILE A 310 -3.89 -6.51 0.87
C ILE A 310 -2.41 -6.54 0.47
N GLY A 311 -1.95 -5.56 -0.32
CA GLY A 311 -0.54 -5.46 -0.75
C GLY A 311 -0.13 -6.42 -1.88
N TRP A 312 -1.07 -7.17 -2.44
CA TRP A 312 -0.83 -8.17 -3.49
C TRP A 312 -1.71 -7.93 -4.74
N SER A 313 -1.45 -8.69 -5.81
CA SER A 313 -2.27 -8.73 -7.05
C SER A 313 -2.51 -7.39 -7.75
N LYS A 314 -1.53 -6.47 -7.71
CA LYS A 314 -1.58 -5.24 -8.51
C LYS A 314 -0.27 -4.90 -9.20
N PHE A 315 0.87 -5.09 -8.53
CA PHE A 315 2.17 -4.68 -9.06
C PHE A 315 3.19 -5.81 -8.94
N ASP A 316 4.20 -5.81 -9.83
CA ASP A 316 5.40 -6.64 -9.68
C ASP A 316 6.40 -5.95 -8.75
N LEU A 317 6.29 -6.23 -7.44
CA LEU A 317 7.10 -5.60 -6.37
C LEU A 317 8.01 -6.56 -5.60
N ALA A 318 7.94 -7.87 -5.88
CA ALA A 318 8.78 -8.87 -5.22
C ALA A 318 9.13 -10.00 -6.19
N LEU A 319 9.92 -10.97 -5.71
CA LEU A 319 10.39 -12.10 -6.51
C LEU A 319 9.44 -13.29 -6.51
N HIS A 320 8.48 -13.35 -5.58
CA HIS A 320 7.47 -14.40 -5.55
C HIS A 320 6.46 -14.23 -6.71
N PRO A 321 5.79 -15.30 -7.16
CA PRO A 321 4.66 -15.20 -8.08
C PRO A 321 3.52 -14.34 -7.51
N TRP A 322 2.77 -13.68 -8.39
CA TRP A 322 1.72 -12.71 -8.06
C TRP A 322 0.62 -13.24 -7.11
N ASP A 323 0.33 -14.53 -7.15
CA ASP A 323 -0.71 -15.24 -6.37
C ASP A 323 -0.15 -16.09 -5.21
N GLU A 324 1.18 -16.26 -5.12
CA GLU A 324 1.80 -16.98 -4.00
C GLU A 324 1.38 -16.44 -2.62
N PRO A 325 1.26 -15.11 -2.40
CA PRO A 325 0.72 -14.55 -1.17
C PRO A 325 -0.61 -15.18 -0.74
N ALA A 326 -1.59 -15.19 -1.65
CA ALA A 326 -2.93 -15.69 -1.35
C ALA A 326 -2.97 -17.20 -1.14
N ILE A 327 -2.16 -17.96 -1.90
CA ILE A 327 -2.03 -19.41 -1.73
C ILE A 327 -1.52 -19.75 -0.32
N ARG A 328 -0.44 -19.10 0.10
CA ARG A 328 0.19 -19.37 1.40
C ARG A 328 -0.67 -18.89 2.56
N LEU A 329 -1.23 -17.69 2.44
CA LEU A 329 -2.12 -17.11 3.45
C LEU A 329 -3.38 -17.97 3.64
N ALA A 330 -4.05 -18.38 2.56
CA ALA A 330 -5.26 -19.21 2.67
C ALA A 330 -4.99 -20.58 3.30
N LYS A 331 -3.80 -21.14 3.08
CA LYS A 331 -3.38 -22.38 3.73
C LYS A 331 -3.15 -22.18 5.23
N GLU A 332 -2.44 -21.13 5.63
CA GLU A 332 -2.17 -20.87 7.05
C GLU A 332 -3.43 -20.47 7.80
N ALA A 333 -4.29 -19.65 7.21
CA ALA A 333 -5.58 -19.28 7.79
C ALA A 333 -6.46 -20.51 8.07
N GLN A 334 -6.48 -21.49 7.15
CA GLN A 334 -7.17 -22.76 7.38
C GLN A 334 -6.57 -23.57 8.53
N ILE A 335 -5.24 -23.54 8.72
CA ILE A 335 -4.57 -24.24 9.83
C ILE A 335 -4.89 -23.58 11.18
N LYS A 336 -4.99 -22.24 11.18
CA LYS A 336 -5.19 -21.41 12.36
C LYS A 336 -6.64 -21.10 12.68
N ASP A 337 -7.58 -21.54 11.85
CA ASP A 337 -9.02 -21.27 11.98
C ASP A 337 -9.32 -19.76 11.98
N VAL A 338 -8.71 -19.04 11.02
CA VAL A 338 -8.92 -17.60 10.81
C VAL A 338 -9.86 -17.37 9.64
N ASP A 339 -10.90 -16.57 9.86
CA ASP A 339 -11.83 -16.14 8.84
C ASP A 339 -11.18 -15.14 7.88
N VAL A 340 -11.20 -15.47 6.58
CA VAL A 340 -10.60 -14.65 5.53
C VAL A 340 -11.65 -14.29 4.48
N ALA A 341 -11.78 -13.00 4.20
CA ALA A 341 -12.47 -12.48 3.04
C ALA A 341 -11.49 -12.31 1.88
N SER A 342 -11.89 -12.79 0.70
CA SER A 342 -11.09 -12.77 -0.52
C SER A 342 -11.92 -12.28 -1.71
N PRO A 343 -12.34 -11.00 -1.70
CA PRO A 343 -13.14 -10.42 -2.77
C PRO A 343 -12.35 -10.35 -4.09
N LEU A 344 -13.08 -10.32 -5.20
CA LEU A 344 -12.54 -9.86 -6.48
C LEU A 344 -12.22 -8.36 -6.41
N ILE A 345 -11.31 -7.91 -7.26
CA ILE A 345 -11.04 -6.47 -7.41
C ILE A 345 -12.34 -5.80 -7.89
N GLY A 346 -12.87 -4.83 -7.14
CA GLY A 346 -14.13 -4.15 -7.45
C GLY A 346 -15.38 -4.78 -6.86
N GLU A 347 -15.29 -5.98 -6.25
CA GLU A 347 -16.43 -6.63 -5.61
C GLU A 347 -16.77 -5.94 -4.28
N VAL A 348 -18.03 -5.55 -4.14
CA VAL A 348 -18.55 -4.95 -2.92
C VAL A 348 -19.02 -6.06 -1.98
N PHE A 349 -18.60 -6.02 -0.72
CA PHE A 349 -18.94 -7.03 0.30
C PHE A 349 -19.23 -6.39 1.66
N ASP A 350 -19.85 -7.16 2.56
CA ASP A 350 -20.03 -6.85 3.98
C ASP A 350 -19.46 -7.98 4.86
N LEU A 351 -19.57 -7.85 6.18
CA LEU A 351 -19.01 -8.82 7.13
C LEU A 351 -20.02 -9.90 7.57
N GLU A 352 -21.28 -9.83 7.12
CA GLU A 352 -22.26 -10.89 7.37
C GLU A 352 -22.14 -12.01 6.33
N GLU A 353 -21.98 -11.65 5.06
CA GLU A 353 -21.79 -12.57 3.93
C GLU A 353 -20.62 -12.09 3.04
N TYR A 354 -19.38 -12.40 3.43
CA TYR A 354 -18.18 -12.06 2.67
C TYR A 354 -17.70 -13.18 1.73
N PRO A 355 -17.10 -12.83 0.58
CA PRO A 355 -16.55 -13.81 -0.35
C PRO A 355 -15.34 -14.53 0.26
N GLN A 356 -15.30 -15.86 0.13
CA GLN A 356 -14.14 -16.70 0.51
C GLN A 356 -13.60 -17.47 -0.69
N ILE A 357 -13.87 -16.96 -1.89
CA ILE A 357 -13.53 -17.62 -3.16
C ILE A 357 -12.03 -17.47 -3.42
N ARG A 358 -11.34 -18.60 -3.61
CA ARG A 358 -9.93 -18.66 -4.01
C ARG A 358 -9.74 -18.42 -5.51
N TRP A 359 -10.12 -17.24 -5.97
CA TRP A 359 -10.19 -16.91 -7.40
C TRP A 359 -8.85 -17.04 -8.14
N TRP A 360 -7.72 -16.87 -7.45
CA TRP A 360 -6.38 -17.05 -8.03
C TRP A 360 -6.11 -18.49 -8.48
N GLU A 361 -6.67 -19.50 -7.81
CA GLU A 361 -6.53 -20.91 -8.20
C GLU A 361 -7.14 -21.16 -9.58
N ARG A 362 -8.25 -20.48 -9.89
CA ARG A 362 -8.91 -20.54 -11.20
C ARG A 362 -8.05 -19.92 -12.30
N VAL A 363 -7.51 -18.72 -12.06
CA VAL A 363 -6.63 -18.02 -13.02
C VAL A 363 -5.40 -18.89 -13.34
N ARG A 364 -4.80 -19.50 -12.32
CA ARG A 364 -3.64 -20.41 -12.49
C ARG A 364 -4.02 -21.68 -13.26
N ALA A 365 -5.18 -22.26 -13.00
CA ALA A 365 -5.64 -23.45 -13.73
C ALA A 365 -5.88 -23.15 -15.23
N GLU A 366 -6.48 -22.01 -15.56
CA GLU A 366 -6.68 -21.57 -16.94
C GLU A 366 -5.34 -21.36 -17.67
N LEU A 367 -4.34 -20.77 -16.99
CA LEU A 367 -2.97 -20.64 -17.51
C LEU A 367 -2.32 -22.00 -17.80
N MET A 368 -2.40 -22.94 -16.87
CA MET A 368 -1.81 -24.28 -17.05
C MET A 368 -2.46 -25.01 -18.24
N HIS A 369 -3.78 -24.90 -18.41
CA HIS A 369 -4.47 -25.44 -19.59
C HIS A 369 -3.97 -24.81 -20.89
N LEU A 370 -3.77 -23.49 -20.93
CA LEU A 370 -3.27 -22.79 -22.11
C LEU A 370 -1.86 -23.28 -22.50
N ILE A 371 -0.93 -23.36 -21.53
CA ILE A 371 0.45 -23.81 -21.76
C ILE A 371 0.51 -25.23 -22.33
N HIS A 372 -0.30 -26.15 -21.79
CA HIS A 372 -0.37 -27.54 -22.26
C HIS A 372 -0.99 -27.65 -23.67
N SER A 373 -1.93 -26.76 -24.01
CA SER A 373 -2.56 -26.74 -25.33
C SER A 373 -1.67 -26.16 -26.45
N THR A 374 -0.71 -25.31 -26.11
CA THR A 374 0.23 -24.69 -27.08
C THR A 374 1.53 -25.47 -27.26
N SER A 375 1.78 -26.47 -26.40
CA SER A 375 2.95 -27.36 -26.44
C SER A 375 2.65 -28.74 -27.05
N SER A 376 1.41 -28.94 -27.52
CA SER A 376 0.96 -30.08 -28.32
C SER A 376 0.71 -29.66 -29.77
#